data_AF-A0A7Y2GZM0-F1
#
_entry.id   AF-A0A7Y2GZM0-F1
#
_cell.length_a   1.000
_cell.length_b   1.000
_cell.length_c   1.000
_cell.angle_alpha   90.00
_cell.angle_beta   90.00
_cell.angle_gamma   90.00
#
_symmetry.space_group_name_H-M   'P 1'
#
loop_
_entity.id
_entity.type
_entity.pdbx_description
1 polymer ?
#
loop_
_entity_poly.entity_id
_entity_poly.type
_entity_poly.pdbx_seq_one_letter_code
_entity_poly.pdbx_strand_id
1 'polypeptide(L)'
;MRTKSRIIGNGRLRWTPVLVAFLLFPAVPALGQTEFAFSGEFFGDYAYVFSSPVEQREGDNGFGYRRLYLTTDFTMSERFDGRGRLEMNQSSTNADRRPSPFVKDAWLRWSDV
;
A
#
# COMPACT_ATOMS: atom_id res chain seq x y z
N MET A 1 -1.46 -46.16 57.67
CA MET A 1 -0.53 -45.02 57.80
C MET A 1 -0.74 -44.10 56.60
N ARG A 2 -1.27 -42.88 56.84
CA ARG A 2 -1.41 -41.81 55.83
C ARG A 2 -0.03 -41.39 55.33
N THR A 3 0.09 -40.97 54.07
CA THR A 3 0.53 -39.60 53.71
C THR A 3 0.19 -39.30 52.25
N LYS A 4 -0.65 -38.28 52.06
CA LYS A 4 -0.86 -37.57 50.79
C LYS A 4 0.34 -36.68 50.51
N SER A 5 0.82 -36.63 49.27
CA SER A 5 1.57 -35.50 48.74
C SER A 5 1.51 -35.56 47.21
N ARG A 6 1.50 -34.50 46.42
CA ARG A 6 1.03 -33.12 46.53
C ARG A 6 0.94 -32.68 45.06
N ILE A 7 -0.11 -31.93 44.74
CA ILE A 7 -0.41 -31.36 43.44
C ILE A 7 0.76 -30.50 42.95
N ILE A 8 1.21 -30.68 41.71
CA ILE A 8 1.83 -29.62 40.90
C ILE A 8 1.15 -29.68 39.53
N GLY A 9 0.17 -28.80 39.35
CA GLY A 9 -0.55 -28.63 38.10
C GLY A 9 0.31 -27.87 37.11
N ASN A 10 0.72 -28.54 36.03
CA ASN A 10 1.23 -27.87 34.84
C ASN A 10 0.05 -27.55 33.91
N GLY A 11 -0.68 -26.50 34.25
CA GLY A 11 -1.69 -25.91 33.38
C GLY A 11 -1.00 -25.34 32.14
N ARG A 12 -0.89 -26.14 31.09
CA ARG A 12 -0.59 -25.66 29.74
C ARG A 12 -1.77 -24.81 29.28
N LEU A 13 -1.69 -23.50 29.53
CA LEU A 13 -2.63 -22.53 29.00
C LEU A 13 -2.42 -22.47 27.48
N ARG A 14 -3.26 -23.21 26.75
CA ARG A 14 -3.27 -23.25 25.28
C ARG A 14 -3.90 -21.94 24.78
N TRP A 15 -3.08 -20.94 24.53
CA TRP A 15 -3.50 -19.71 23.86
C TRP A 15 -3.61 -19.94 22.36
N THR A 16 -4.81 -20.32 21.90
CA THR A 16 -5.39 -19.99 20.58
C THR A 16 -6.75 -20.68 20.52
N PRO A 17 -7.86 -20.07 20.03
CA PRO A 17 -7.93 -18.91 19.14
C PRO A 17 -9.05 -17.90 19.50
N VAL A 18 -8.72 -16.63 19.78
CA VAL A 18 -9.74 -15.55 19.81
C VAL A 18 -9.56 -14.58 18.63
N LEU A 19 -8.46 -14.67 17.89
CA LEU A 19 -8.15 -13.74 16.78
C LEU A 19 -8.84 -14.05 15.44
N VAL A 20 -9.70 -15.06 15.34
CA VAL A 20 -10.37 -15.43 14.07
C VAL A 20 -11.84 -14.97 14.01
N ALA A 21 -12.43 -14.52 15.13
CA ALA A 21 -13.87 -14.20 15.18
C ALA A 21 -14.25 -12.79 14.68
N PHE A 22 -13.33 -12.03 14.08
CA PHE A 22 -13.63 -10.71 13.49
C PHE A 22 -13.75 -10.73 11.96
N LEU A 23 -13.68 -11.91 11.33
CA LEU A 23 -13.74 -12.09 9.87
C LEU A 23 -15.15 -12.33 9.30
N LEU A 24 -16.21 -12.20 10.11
CA LEU A 24 -17.60 -12.43 9.67
C LEU A 24 -18.53 -11.27 10.04
N PHE A 25 -18.08 -10.04 9.85
CA PHE A 25 -19.04 -8.95 9.65
C PHE A 25 -19.54 -9.04 8.20
N PRO A 26 -20.84 -9.28 7.93
CA PRO A 26 -21.35 -9.07 6.59
C PRO A 26 -21.16 -7.59 6.25
N ALA A 27 -20.40 -7.33 5.18
CA ALA A 27 -20.35 -6.03 4.56
C ALA A 27 -21.78 -5.66 4.15
N VAL A 28 -22.40 -4.74 4.90
CA VAL A 28 -23.65 -4.12 4.46
C VAL A 28 -23.32 -3.43 3.14
N PRO A 29 -24.03 -3.72 2.02
CA PRO A 29 -23.83 -2.95 0.81
C PRO A 29 -24.25 -1.51 1.12
N ALA A 30 -23.28 -0.61 1.21
CA ALA A 30 -23.49 0.82 1.31
C ALA A 30 -24.02 1.33 -0.03
N LEU A 31 -25.31 1.11 -0.29
CA LEU A 31 -25.97 1.67 -1.46
C LEU A 31 -26.04 3.19 -1.30
N GLY A 32 -25.23 3.91 -2.08
CA GLY A 32 -25.33 5.37 -2.26
C GLY A 32 -24.47 6.25 -1.35
N GLN A 33 -23.41 5.73 -0.73
CA GLN A 33 -22.45 6.61 -0.04
C GLN A 33 -21.46 7.21 -1.05
N THR A 34 -21.17 8.50 -0.88
CA THR A 34 -20.04 9.12 -1.58
C THR A 34 -18.76 8.38 -1.19
N GLU A 35 -18.17 7.68 -2.14
CA GLU A 35 -16.97 6.90 -1.93
C GLU A 35 -15.75 7.73 -2.36
N PHE A 36 -14.76 7.82 -1.48
CA PHE A 36 -13.43 8.34 -1.82
C PHE A 36 -12.42 7.22 -1.62
N ALA A 37 -11.73 6.84 -2.69
CA ALA A 37 -10.66 5.86 -2.65
C ALA A 37 -9.32 6.55 -2.90
N PHE A 38 -8.44 6.47 -1.91
CA PHE A 38 -7.06 6.95 -2.02
C PHE A 38 -6.14 5.75 -2.26
N SER A 39 -5.35 5.79 -3.32
CA SER A 39 -4.37 4.73 -3.63
C SER A 39 -3.03 5.32 -4.02
N GLY A 40 -1.97 4.57 -3.71
CA GLY A 40 -0.60 4.90 -4.09
C GLY A 40 0.03 3.71 -4.80
N GLU A 41 0.82 3.99 -5.83
CA GLU A 41 1.56 2.98 -6.58
C GLU A 41 3.01 3.44 -6.76
N PHE A 42 3.96 2.54 -6.50
CA PHE A 42 5.38 2.83 -6.55
C PHE A 42 6.13 1.82 -7.42
N PHE A 43 6.95 2.33 -8.32
CA PHE A 43 7.84 1.55 -9.17
C PHE A 43 9.28 1.86 -8.79
N GLY A 44 9.99 0.84 -8.34
CA GLY A 44 11.41 0.93 -8.06
C GLY A 44 12.14 -0.35 -8.46
N ASP A 45 13.42 -0.18 -8.73
CA ASP A 45 14.34 -1.22 -9.14
C ASP A 45 15.47 -1.27 -8.10
N TYR A 46 15.99 -2.46 -7.82
CA TYR A 46 17.24 -2.63 -7.11
C TYR A 46 18.22 -3.36 -8.00
N ALA A 47 19.38 -2.75 -8.26
CA ALA A 47 20.44 -3.33 -9.04
C ALA A 47 21.54 -3.84 -8.11
N TYR A 48 21.92 -5.10 -8.31
CA TYR A 48 23.09 -5.70 -7.69
C TYR A 48 24.13 -6.03 -8.77
N VAL A 49 25.32 -5.44 -8.68
CA VAL A 49 26.41 -5.57 -9.65
C VAL A 49 27.47 -6.50 -9.11
N PHE A 50 27.48 -7.74 -9.62
CA PHE A 50 28.44 -8.77 -9.21
C PHE A 50 29.87 -8.49 -9.70
N SER A 51 30.02 -8.02 -10.93
CA SER A 51 31.30 -7.64 -11.52
C SER A 51 31.06 -6.67 -12.67
N SER A 52 32.03 -5.79 -12.91
CA SER A 52 31.97 -4.77 -13.95
C SER A 52 33.33 -4.68 -14.66
N PRO A 53 33.36 -4.55 -15.99
CA PRO A 53 34.60 -4.28 -16.73
C PRO A 53 35.17 -2.88 -16.46
N VAL A 54 34.39 -2.01 -15.80
CA VAL A 54 34.83 -0.72 -15.27
C VAL A 54 35.03 -0.89 -13.78
N GLU A 55 36.29 -0.85 -13.32
CA GLU A 55 36.70 -1.08 -11.93
C GLU A 55 35.91 -0.23 -10.93
N GLN A 56 35.58 1.01 -11.29
CA GLN A 56 34.78 1.92 -10.45
C GLN A 56 33.31 1.53 -10.26
N ARG A 57 32.80 0.56 -11.02
CA ARG A 57 31.40 0.08 -10.95
C ARG A 57 31.28 -1.32 -10.36
N GLU A 58 32.39 -1.97 -10.04
CA GLU A 58 32.35 -3.28 -9.37
C GLU A 58 31.82 -3.09 -7.94
N GLY A 59 30.74 -3.78 -7.60
CA GLY A 59 30.04 -3.60 -6.32
C GLY A 59 29.12 -2.37 -6.23
N ASP A 60 28.90 -1.63 -7.33
CA ASP A 60 28.03 -0.46 -7.38
C ASP A 60 26.54 -0.88 -7.40
N ASN A 61 26.04 -1.22 -6.21
CA ASN A 61 24.66 -1.63 -5.99
C ASN A 61 23.80 -0.40 -5.67
N GLY A 62 22.59 -0.34 -6.22
CA GLY A 62 21.78 0.87 -6.11
C GLY A 62 20.29 0.62 -6.19
N PHE A 63 19.54 1.51 -5.53
CA PHE A 63 18.11 1.61 -5.65
C PHE A 63 17.75 2.74 -6.62
N GLY A 64 16.95 2.42 -7.64
CA GLY A 64 16.34 3.41 -8.52
C GLY A 64 14.84 3.45 -8.27
N TYR A 65 14.24 4.64 -8.32
CA TYR A 65 12.80 4.76 -8.45
C TYR A 65 12.46 5.23 -9.86
N ARG A 66 11.39 4.68 -10.43
CA ARG A 66 10.93 5.03 -11.78
C ARG A 66 9.77 5.99 -11.71
N ARG A 67 8.74 5.65 -10.93
CA ARG A 67 7.48 6.41 -10.81
C ARG A 67 6.85 6.22 -9.44
N LEU A 68 6.19 7.27 -8.98
CA LEU A 68 5.28 7.27 -7.85
C LEU A 68 3.96 7.87 -8.31
N TYR A 69 2.85 7.16 -8.09
CA TYR A 69 1.50 7.67 -8.30
C TYR A 69 0.80 7.87 -6.98
N LEU A 70 0.08 8.98 -6.86
CA LEU A 70 -0.94 9.18 -5.84
C LEU A 70 -2.26 9.43 -6.56
N THR A 71 -3.24 8.55 -6.35
CA THR A 71 -4.53 8.58 -7.04
C THR A 71 -5.63 8.79 -6.01
N THR A 72 -6.57 9.66 -6.33
CA THR A 72 -7.84 9.82 -5.65
C THR A 72 -8.95 9.55 -6.65
N ASP A 73 -9.69 8.48 -6.43
CA ASP A 73 -10.93 8.17 -7.12
C ASP A 73 -12.10 8.61 -6.22
N PHE A 74 -13.12 9.19 -6.81
CA PHE A 74 -14.34 9.54 -6.09
C PHE A 74 -15.59 9.17 -6.88
N THR A 75 -16.59 8.65 -6.17
CA THR A 75 -17.91 8.32 -6.72
C THR A 75 -18.95 9.00 -5.85
N MET A 76 -19.55 10.09 -6.32
CA MET A 76 -20.63 10.76 -5.58
C MET A 76 -22.00 10.16 -5.89
N SER A 77 -22.19 9.68 -7.12
CA SER A 77 -23.36 8.92 -7.56
C SER A 77 -23.02 8.06 -8.79
N GLU A 78 -23.94 7.20 -9.23
CA GLU A 78 -23.77 6.43 -10.48
C GLU A 78 -23.56 7.31 -11.73
N ARG A 79 -23.99 8.59 -11.65
CA ARG A 79 -23.91 9.58 -12.72
C ARG A 79 -22.79 10.60 -12.53
N PHE A 80 -22.06 10.57 -11.42
CA PHE A 80 -21.04 11.56 -11.10
C PHE A 80 -19.89 10.93 -10.33
N ASP A 81 -18.78 10.78 -11.03
CA ASP A 81 -17.53 10.23 -10.52
C ASP A 81 -16.34 10.86 -11.23
N GLY A 82 -15.16 10.64 -10.69
CA GLY A 82 -13.94 11.15 -11.28
C GLY A 82 -12.69 10.63 -10.62
N ARG A 83 -11.57 11.08 -11.17
CA ARG A 83 -10.22 10.77 -10.71
C ARG A 83 -9.36 12.00 -10.76
N GLY A 84 -8.50 12.13 -9.75
CA GLY A 84 -7.27 12.93 -9.83
C GLY A 84 -6.06 12.04 -9.58
N ARG A 85 -5.03 12.14 -10.43
CA ARG A 85 -3.78 11.43 -10.25
C ARG A 85 -2.58 12.34 -10.37
N LEU A 86 -1.72 12.29 -9.36
CA LEU A 86 -0.38 12.86 -9.40
C LEU A 86 0.64 11.79 -9.78
N GLU A 87 1.60 12.14 -10.61
CA GLU A 87 2.80 11.35 -10.90
C GLU A 87 4.04 12.13 -10.49
N MET A 88 5.02 11.42 -9.95
CA MET A 88 6.39 11.88 -9.85
C MET A 88 7.29 10.79 -10.45
N ASN A 89 8.21 11.17 -11.32
CA ASN A 89 9.14 10.26 -11.96
C ASN A 89 10.57 10.82 -11.90
N GLN A 90 11.55 9.97 -12.24
CA GLN A 90 12.98 10.32 -12.19
C GLN A 90 13.37 11.55 -13.04
N SER A 91 12.59 11.87 -14.07
CA SER A 91 12.83 13.02 -14.96
C SER A 91 12.08 14.30 -14.55
N SER A 92 11.04 14.19 -13.74
CA SER A 92 10.24 15.33 -13.30
C SER A 92 10.93 16.03 -12.13
N THR A 93 11.73 17.05 -12.45
CA THR A 93 12.44 17.85 -11.46
C THR A 93 12.16 19.34 -11.64
N ASN A 94 12.29 20.10 -10.56
CA ASN A 94 12.21 21.56 -10.60
C ASN A 94 13.57 22.18 -11.00
N ALA A 95 13.66 23.52 -11.04
CA ALA A 95 14.89 24.25 -11.39
C ALA A 95 16.10 23.89 -10.50
N ASP A 96 15.85 23.47 -9.26
CA ASP A 96 16.87 23.04 -8.29
C ASP A 96 17.20 21.54 -8.39
N ARG A 97 16.73 20.85 -9.43
CA ARG A 97 16.87 19.40 -9.65
C ARG A 97 16.25 18.54 -8.55
N ARG A 98 15.25 19.05 -7.84
CA ARG A 98 14.50 18.28 -6.83
C ARG A 98 13.31 17.59 -7.49
N PRO A 99 12.93 16.36 -7.06
CA PRO A 99 11.73 15.69 -7.57
C PRO A 99 10.50 16.58 -7.44
N SER A 100 9.72 16.71 -8.52
CA SER A 100 8.54 17.55 -8.60
C SER A 100 7.37 16.74 -9.14
N PRO A 101 6.35 16.44 -8.31
CA PRO A 101 5.12 15.83 -8.78
C PRO A 101 4.38 16.73 -9.78
N PHE A 102 3.60 16.11 -10.66
CA PHE A 102 2.75 16.79 -11.64
C PHE A 102 1.43 16.03 -11.82
N VAL A 103 0.40 16.69 -12.38
CA VAL A 103 -0.87 16.04 -12.69
C VAL A 103 -0.66 15.10 -13.87
N LYS A 104 -0.86 13.80 -13.64
CA LYS A 104 -0.81 12.77 -14.68
C LYS A 104 -2.09 12.74 -15.49
N ASP A 105 -3.20 12.61 -14.78
CA ASP A 105 -4.53 12.63 -15.33
C ASP A 105 -5.50 13.19 -14.29
N ALA A 106 -6.52 13.89 -14.78
CA ALA A 106 -7.66 14.32 -14.00
C ALA A 106 -8.86 14.30 -14.92
N TRP A 107 -9.91 13.58 -14.55
CA TRP A 107 -11.12 13.48 -15.34
C TRP A 107 -12.34 13.39 -14.45
N LEU A 108 -13.47 13.75 -15.04
CA LEU A 108 -14.77 13.69 -14.43
C LEU A 108 -15.75 13.11 -15.43
N ARG A 109 -16.60 12.20 -14.96
CA ARG A 109 -17.72 11.67 -15.70
C ARG A 109 -19.00 12.24 -15.10
N TRP A 110 -19.81 12.83 -15.96
CA TRP A 110 -21.15 13.28 -15.62
C TRP A 110 -22.12 12.81 -16.69
N SER A 111 -23.26 12.24 -16.29
CA SER A 111 -24.36 11.91 -17.20
C SER A 111 -25.64 12.63 -16.80
N ASP A 112 -26.24 13.30 -17.78
CA ASP A 112 -27.58 13.87 -17.70
C ASP A 112 -28.50 12.97 -18.54
N VAL A 113 -29.22 12.10 -17.84
CA VAL A 113 -30.18 11.10 -18.37
C VAL A 113 -29.55 9.92 -19.12
#